data_AF-A0A953WGM3-F1
#
_entry.id   AF-A0A953WGM3-F1
#
_cell.length_a   1.000
_cell.length_b   1.000
_cell.length_c   1.000
_cell.angle_alpha   90.00
_cell.angle_beta   90.00
_cell.angle_gamma   90.00
#
_symmetry.space_group_name_H-M   'P 1'
#
loop_
_entity.id
_entity.type
_entity.pdbx_description
1 polymer ?
#
loop_
_entity_poly.entity_id
_entity_poly.type
_entity_poly.pdbx_seq_one_letter_code
_entity_poly.pdbx_strand_id
1 'polypeptide(L)'
;MTGIWKTWMTIWALGVVAFGVLLAAAAFPGVDRPAQTLLTLFGSLPDGGVILSDRAMRFGVGLMGAVTIGWGLTIAFLLPVISAAGARGWRALTLALIIWYVIDGIISITTGFGVNAVSNTALAIAYFIPLMASGALRGA
;
A
#
# COMPACT_ATOMS: atom_id res chain seq x y z
N MET A 1 6.56 -5.94 19.59
CA MET A 1 7.34 -4.83 19.00
C MET A 1 7.16 -3.60 19.88
N THR A 2 8.22 -2.91 20.29
CA THR A 2 8.17 -1.79 21.25
C THR A 2 8.95 -0.57 20.75
N GLY A 3 8.69 0.59 21.35
CA GLY A 3 9.43 1.83 21.08
C GLY A 3 9.37 2.28 19.63
N ILE A 4 10.53 2.64 19.07
CA ILE A 4 10.67 3.23 17.73
C ILE A 4 10.06 2.36 16.63
N TRP A 5 10.16 1.04 16.74
CA TRP A 5 9.63 0.11 15.73
C TRP A 5 8.11 0.11 15.69
N LYS A 6 7.45 0.28 16.84
CA LYS A 6 5.99 0.41 16.89
C LYS A 6 5.55 1.71 16.20
N THR A 7 6.22 2.82 16.51
CA THR A 7 5.95 4.12 15.86
C THR A 7 6.17 4.04 14.34
N TRP A 8 7.26 3.41 13.91
CA TRP A 8 7.55 3.18 12.50
C TRP A 8 6.42 2.40 11.81
N MET A 9 5.98 1.30 12.40
CA MET A 9 4.88 0.50 11.84
C MET A 9 3.56 1.27 11.77
N THR A 10 3.28 2.14 12.74
CA THR A 10 2.13 3.04 12.68
C THR A 10 2.26 4.02 11.52
N ILE A 11 3.42 4.67 11.36
CA ILE A 11 3.68 5.60 10.25
C ILE A 11 3.56 4.87 8.91
N TRP A 12 4.10 3.66 8.80
CA TRP A 12 3.98 2.83 7.61
C TRP A 12 2.52 2.56 7.26
N ALA A 13 1.69 2.16 8.24
CA ALA A 13 0.26 1.92 8.02
C ALA A 13 -0.50 3.20 7.64
N LEU A 14 -0.15 4.35 8.25
CA LEU A 14 -0.71 5.65 7.87
C LEU A 14 -0.24 6.11 6.47
N GLY A 15 0.95 5.72 6.05
CA GLY A 15 1.45 5.93 4.68
C GLY A 15 0.59 5.18 3.65
N VAL A 16 0.20 3.94 3.96
CA VAL A 16 -0.77 3.17 3.16
C VAL A 16 -2.11 3.90 3.08
N VAL A 17 -2.62 4.42 4.20
CA VAL A 17 -3.85 5.22 4.22
C VAL A 17 -3.72 6.45 3.34
N ALA A 18 -2.63 7.21 3.47
CA ALA A 18 -2.39 8.41 2.68
C ALA A 18 -2.34 8.09 1.18
N PHE A 19 -1.67 7.00 0.78
CA PHE A 19 -1.67 6.54 -0.61
C PHE A 19 -3.08 6.17 -1.09
N GLY A 20 -3.86 5.47 -0.26
CA GLY A 20 -5.25 5.15 -0.56
C GLY A 20 -6.12 6.40 -0.75
N VAL A 21 -5.91 7.47 0.04
CA VAL A 21 -6.61 8.75 -0.15
C VAL A 21 -6.27 9.37 -1.50
N LEU A 22 -5.01 9.33 -1.92
CA LEU A 22 -4.59 9.83 -3.24
C LEU A 22 -5.30 9.06 -4.36
N LEU A 23 -5.38 7.74 -4.27
CA LEU A 23 -6.10 6.92 -5.26
C LEU A 23 -7.61 7.15 -5.22
N ALA A 24 -8.21 7.28 -4.03
CA ALA A 24 -9.65 7.49 -3.88
C ALA A 24 -10.11 8.80 -4.54
N ALA A 25 -9.24 9.81 -4.56
CA ALA A 25 -9.49 11.08 -5.23
C ALA A 25 -9.77 10.91 -6.75
N ALA A 26 -9.31 9.83 -7.39
CA ALA A 26 -9.60 9.53 -8.80
C ALA A 26 -11.10 9.45 -9.12
N ALA A 27 -11.92 9.09 -8.12
CA ALA A 27 -13.37 9.00 -8.28
C ALA A 27 -14.04 10.37 -8.49
N PHE A 28 -13.39 11.47 -8.10
CA PHE A 28 -14.01 12.78 -8.01
C PHE A 28 -13.32 13.79 -8.95
N PRO A 29 -13.98 14.18 -10.06
CA PRO A 29 -13.46 15.23 -10.94
C PRO A 29 -13.16 16.52 -10.17
N GLY A 30 -11.99 17.10 -10.40
CA GLY A 30 -11.55 18.35 -9.77
C GLY A 30 -10.57 18.16 -8.60
N VAL A 31 -10.50 16.95 -8.03
CA VAL A 31 -9.48 16.57 -7.03
C VAL A 31 -8.67 15.34 -7.45
N ASP A 32 -8.91 14.82 -8.65
CA ASP A 32 -8.29 13.60 -9.21
C ASP A 32 -6.86 13.80 -9.75
N ARG A 33 -6.38 15.04 -9.84
CA ARG A 33 -5.06 15.37 -10.38
C ARG A 33 -3.91 14.57 -9.73
N PRO A 34 -3.83 14.41 -8.39
CA PRO A 34 -2.76 13.60 -7.79
C PRO A 34 -2.81 12.13 -8.22
N ALA A 35 -4.01 11.54 -8.31
CA ALA A 35 -4.19 10.17 -8.78
C ALA A 35 -3.77 10.04 -10.25
N GLN A 36 -4.16 11.01 -11.08
CA GLN A 36 -3.77 11.04 -12.49
C GLN A 36 -2.25 11.11 -12.65
N THR A 37 -1.57 12.00 -11.91
CA THR A 37 -0.10 12.11 -11.95
C THR A 37 0.58 10.79 -11.55
N LEU A 38 0.08 10.11 -10.50
CA LEU A 38 0.63 8.82 -10.08
C LEU A 38 0.44 7.75 -11.16
N LEU A 39 -0.75 7.64 -11.74
CA LEU A 39 -1.02 6.65 -12.79
C LEU A 39 -0.18 6.92 -14.05
N THR A 40 -0.03 8.18 -14.44
CA THR A 40 0.85 8.57 -15.55
C THR A 40 2.30 8.17 -15.27
N LEU A 41 2.80 8.43 -14.05
CA LEU A 41 4.15 8.04 -13.63
C LEU A 41 4.32 6.52 -13.65
N PHE A 42 3.38 5.79 -13.05
CA PHE A 42 3.46 4.33 -12.94
C PHE A 42 3.42 3.64 -14.31
N GLY A 43 2.60 4.15 -15.22
CA GLY A 43 2.50 3.64 -16.59
C GLY A 43 3.56 4.19 -17.54
N SER A 44 4.46 5.08 -17.08
CA SER A 44 5.39 5.81 -17.95
C SER A 44 4.69 6.46 -19.15
N LEU A 45 3.49 7.00 -18.92
CA LEU A 45 2.62 7.52 -19.95
C LEU A 45 2.98 8.98 -20.27
N PRO A 46 2.67 9.47 -21.50
CA PRO A 46 2.86 10.87 -21.84
C PRO A 46 2.02 11.80 -20.96
N ASP A 47 2.57 13.00 -20.68
CA ASP A 47 1.86 14.05 -19.98
C ASP A 47 0.56 14.44 -20.69
N GLY A 48 -0.51 14.59 -19.93
CA GLY A 48 -1.86 14.84 -20.48
C GLY A 48 -2.64 13.58 -20.87
N GLY A 49 -2.11 12.38 -20.57
CA GLY A 49 -2.84 11.12 -20.76
C GLY A 49 -4.21 11.12 -20.07
N VAL A 50 -5.25 10.80 -20.84
CA VAL A 50 -6.65 10.82 -20.37
C VAL A 50 -7.02 9.50 -19.66
N ILE A 51 -6.17 9.02 -18.75
CA ILE A 51 -6.30 7.71 -18.07
C ILE A 51 -7.64 7.60 -17.36
N LEU A 52 -8.05 8.68 -16.69
CA LEU A 52 -9.32 8.76 -15.96
C LEU A 52 -10.47 9.28 -16.84
N SER A 53 -10.42 9.21 -18.17
CA SER A 53 -11.61 9.56 -19.00
C SER A 53 -12.73 8.52 -18.87
N ASP A 54 -12.35 7.26 -18.76
CA ASP A 54 -13.29 6.15 -18.69
C ASP A 54 -13.94 6.05 -17.30
N ARG A 55 -15.26 5.83 -17.29
CA ARG A 55 -16.03 5.76 -16.03
C ARG A 55 -15.67 4.52 -15.20
N ALA A 56 -15.44 3.37 -15.84
CA ALA A 56 -15.06 2.16 -15.14
C ALA A 56 -13.64 2.29 -14.57
N MET A 57 -12.72 2.94 -15.29
CA MET A 57 -11.38 3.24 -14.77
C MET A 57 -11.44 4.15 -13.54
N ARG A 58 -12.20 5.26 -13.59
CA ARG A 58 -12.38 6.15 -12.44
C ARG A 58 -12.93 5.43 -11.23
N PHE A 59 -13.99 4.66 -11.43
CA PHE A 59 -14.61 3.87 -10.37
C PHE A 59 -13.62 2.84 -9.81
N GLY A 60 -12.92 2.11 -10.66
CA GLY A 60 -11.95 1.09 -10.27
C GLY A 60 -10.81 1.64 -9.42
N VAL A 61 -10.16 2.72 -9.89
CA VAL A 61 -9.06 3.36 -9.13
C VAL A 61 -9.57 3.95 -7.81
N GLY A 62 -10.71 4.63 -7.84
CA GLY A 62 -11.32 5.20 -6.65
C GLY A 62 -11.67 4.13 -5.60
N LEU A 63 -12.25 3.02 -6.04
CA LEU A 63 -12.58 1.87 -5.20
C LEU A 63 -11.31 1.24 -4.62
N MET A 64 -10.25 1.09 -5.42
CA MET A 64 -8.96 0.61 -4.91
C MET A 64 -8.41 1.52 -3.82
N GLY A 65 -8.52 2.84 -3.98
CA GLY A 65 -8.18 3.79 -2.92
C GLY A 65 -8.94 3.55 -1.62
N ALA A 66 -10.26 3.34 -1.70
CA ALA A 66 -11.08 3.02 -0.52
C ALA A 66 -10.65 1.71 0.16
N VAL A 67 -10.36 0.66 -0.63
CA VAL A 67 -9.84 -0.62 -0.12
C VAL A 67 -8.47 -0.44 0.55
N THR A 68 -7.57 0.34 -0.05
CA THR A 68 -6.24 0.64 0.51
C THR A 68 -6.33 1.42 1.82
N ILE A 69 -7.25 2.39 1.93
CA ILE A 69 -7.53 3.09 3.19
C ILE A 69 -7.99 2.09 4.26
N GLY A 70 -8.97 1.25 3.94
CA GLY A 70 -9.49 0.24 4.86
C GLY A 70 -8.40 -0.73 5.33
N TRP A 71 -7.53 -1.17 4.42
CA TRP A 71 -6.38 -2.02 4.72
C TRP A 71 -5.38 -1.35 5.66
N GLY A 72 -4.97 -0.11 5.36
CA GLY A 72 -4.05 0.66 6.21
C GLY A 72 -4.60 0.93 7.60
N LEU A 73 -5.87 1.33 7.71
CA LEU A 73 -6.55 1.56 9.00
C LEU A 73 -6.69 0.27 9.80
N THR A 74 -7.05 -0.83 9.15
CA THR A 74 -7.14 -2.15 9.79
C THR A 74 -5.81 -2.54 10.41
N ILE A 75 -4.70 -2.38 9.68
CA ILE A 75 -3.37 -2.65 10.22
C ILE A 75 -3.09 -1.71 11.40
N ALA A 76 -3.24 -0.39 11.21
CA ALA A 76 -2.93 0.61 12.23
C ALA A 76 -3.66 0.34 13.56
N PHE A 77 -4.95 0.04 13.51
CA PHE A 77 -5.75 -0.24 14.71
C PHE A 77 -5.51 -1.64 15.30
N LEU A 78 -5.12 -2.63 14.48
CA LEU A 78 -4.82 -3.97 14.97
C LEU A 78 -3.35 -4.17 15.37
N LEU A 79 -2.46 -3.19 15.18
CA LEU A 79 -1.05 -3.29 15.62
C LEU A 79 -0.88 -3.72 17.08
N PRO A 80 -1.67 -3.24 18.06
CA PRO A 80 -1.60 -3.74 19.44
C PRO A 80 -1.95 -5.23 19.56
N VAL A 81 -2.99 -5.67 18.85
CA VAL A 81 -3.46 -7.07 18.85
C VAL A 81 -2.43 -7.98 18.16
N ILE A 82 -1.90 -7.56 17.02
CA ILE A 82 -0.84 -8.26 16.28
C ILE A 82 0.41 -8.40 17.15
N SER A 83 0.77 -7.33 17.87
CA SER A 83 1.92 -7.33 18.78
C SER A 83 1.71 -8.28 19.96
N ALA A 84 0.51 -8.29 20.55
CA ALA A 84 0.16 -9.19 21.66
C ALA A 84 0.13 -10.67 21.22
N ALA A 85 -0.28 -10.95 19.99
CA ALA A 85 -0.23 -12.28 19.39
C ALA A 85 1.20 -12.79 19.06
N GLY A 86 2.23 -11.97 19.31
CA GLY A 86 3.63 -12.34 19.12
C GLY A 86 3.95 -12.73 17.68
N ALA A 87 4.86 -13.69 17.50
CA ALA A 87 5.31 -14.09 16.17
C ALA A 87 4.19 -14.62 15.27
N ARG A 88 3.13 -15.21 15.83
CA ARG A 88 1.99 -15.68 15.04
C ARG A 88 1.26 -14.52 14.36
N GLY A 89 1.00 -13.43 15.10
CA GLY A 89 0.39 -12.22 14.55
C GLY A 89 1.24 -11.60 13.44
N TRP A 90 2.55 -11.48 13.68
CA TRP A 90 3.48 -10.93 12.69
C TRP A 90 3.61 -11.81 11.45
N ARG A 91 3.69 -13.15 11.59
CA ARG A 91 3.72 -14.09 10.45
C ARG A 91 2.46 -13.97 9.60
N ALA A 92 1.29 -13.83 10.21
CA ALA A 92 0.03 -13.66 9.47
C ALA A 92 0.05 -12.36 8.64
N LEU A 93 0.47 -11.25 9.24
CA LEU A 93 0.60 -9.97 8.53
C LEU A 93 1.66 -10.04 7.42
N THR A 94 2.81 -10.67 7.69
CA THR A 94 3.89 -10.83 6.70
C THR A 94 3.42 -11.68 5.52
N LEU A 95 2.69 -12.77 5.75
CA LEU A 95 2.14 -13.60 4.69
C LEU A 95 1.16 -12.80 3.81
N ALA A 96 0.25 -12.04 4.43
CA ALA A 96 -0.67 -11.18 3.70
C ALA A 96 0.07 -10.16 2.82
N LEU A 97 1.12 -9.53 3.35
CA LEU A 97 1.93 -8.56 2.62
C LEU A 97 2.71 -9.20 1.46
N ILE A 98 3.30 -10.38 1.65
CA ILE A 98 4.01 -11.11 0.59
C ILE A 98 3.04 -11.48 -0.54
N ILE A 99 1.87 -12.03 -0.21
CA ILE A 99 0.85 -12.38 -1.21
C ILE A 99 0.43 -11.15 -2.01
N TRP A 100 0.11 -10.04 -1.33
CA TRP A 100 -0.20 -8.78 -1.98
C TRP A 100 0.94 -8.31 -2.89
N TYR A 101 2.18 -8.25 -2.39
CA TYR A 101 3.33 -7.76 -3.15
C TYR A 101 3.59 -8.58 -4.42
N VAL A 102 3.47 -9.91 -4.36
CA VAL A 102 3.66 -10.79 -5.51
C VAL A 102 2.56 -10.57 -6.55
N ILE A 103 1.30 -10.57 -6.13
CA ILE A 103 0.16 -10.41 -7.03
C ILE A 103 0.19 -9.02 -7.69
N ASP A 104 0.39 -7.97 -6.89
CA ASP A 104 0.44 -6.58 -7.38
C ASP A 104 1.64 -6.34 -8.30
N GLY A 105 2.80 -6.94 -7.99
CA GLY A 105 3.98 -6.91 -8.86
C GLY A 105 3.74 -7.56 -10.23
N ILE A 106 3.10 -8.73 -10.27
CA ILE A 106 2.72 -9.40 -11.52
C ILE A 106 1.77 -8.52 -12.32
N ILE A 107 0.72 -7.97 -11.70
CA ILE A 107 -0.23 -7.06 -12.36
C ILE A 107 0.51 -5.84 -12.92
N SER A 108 1.37 -5.20 -12.12
CA SER A 108 2.11 -4.00 -12.51
C SER A 108 2.96 -4.23 -13.76
N ILE A 109 3.73 -5.32 -13.80
CA ILE A 109 4.62 -5.62 -14.92
C ILE A 109 3.82 -6.00 -16.17
N THR A 110 2.83 -6.89 -16.02
CA THR A 110 2.07 -7.43 -17.17
C THR A 110 1.14 -6.42 -17.81
N THR A 111 0.73 -5.38 -17.08
CA THR A 111 -0.13 -4.29 -17.60
C THR A 111 0.65 -3.07 -18.10
N GLY A 112 1.99 -3.08 -18.04
CA GLY A 112 2.84 -1.95 -18.45
C GLY A 112 3.02 -0.86 -17.38
N PHE A 113 2.49 -1.05 -16.17
CA PHE A 113 2.67 -0.17 -15.02
C PHE A 113 3.87 -0.57 -14.15
N GLY A 114 4.96 -1.03 -14.76
CA GLY A 114 6.11 -1.63 -14.06
C GLY A 114 6.79 -0.72 -13.05
N VAL A 115 6.71 0.61 -13.22
CA VAL A 115 7.25 1.58 -12.24
C VAL A 115 6.52 1.50 -10.90
N ASN A 116 5.26 1.06 -10.87
CA ASN A 116 4.53 0.78 -9.63
C ASN A 116 5.19 -0.33 -8.78
N ALA A 117 5.85 -1.30 -9.42
CA ALA A 117 6.58 -2.33 -8.69
C ALA A 117 7.72 -1.73 -7.85
N VAL A 118 8.31 -0.61 -8.27
CA VAL A 118 9.34 0.11 -7.51
C VAL A 118 8.75 0.72 -6.23
N SER A 119 7.61 1.41 -6.32
CA SER A 119 6.93 1.96 -5.14
C SER A 119 6.48 0.86 -4.17
N ASN A 120 5.96 -0.26 -4.69
CA ASN A 120 5.58 -1.39 -3.85
C ASN A 120 6.77 -2.06 -3.18
N THR A 121 7.91 -2.14 -3.87
CA THR A 121 9.16 -2.67 -3.30
C THR A 121 9.63 -1.77 -2.16
N ALA A 122 9.59 -0.44 -2.34
CA ALA A 122 9.92 0.50 -1.28
C ALA A 122 8.98 0.34 -0.07
N LEU A 123 7.66 0.17 -0.31
CA LEU A 123 6.69 -0.08 0.76
C LEU A 123 6.97 -1.40 1.50
N ALA A 124 7.28 -2.48 0.77
CA ALA A 124 7.63 -3.77 1.35
C ALA A 124 8.92 -3.68 2.18
N ILE A 125 9.97 -3.03 1.68
CA ILE A 125 11.21 -2.80 2.43
C ILE A 125 10.94 -2.01 3.71
N ALA A 126 10.15 -0.94 3.63
CA ALA A 126 9.79 -0.13 4.79
C ALA A 126 9.02 -0.92 5.86
N TYR A 127 8.28 -1.97 5.47
CA TYR A 127 7.68 -2.94 6.39
C TYR A 127 8.71 -3.92 6.99
N PHE A 128 9.61 -4.46 6.17
CA PHE A 128 10.55 -5.50 6.62
C PHE A 128 11.63 -4.96 7.58
N ILE A 129 12.04 -3.69 7.46
CA ILE A 129 13.03 -3.05 8.34
C ILE A 129 12.66 -3.22 9.84
N PRO A 130 11.51 -2.70 10.34
CA PRO A 130 11.15 -2.83 11.75
C PRO A 130 10.94 -4.29 12.16
N LEU A 131 10.40 -5.14 11.27
CA LEU A 131 10.14 -6.55 11.56
C LEU A 131 11.44 -7.31 11.86
N MET A 132 12.46 -7.11 11.02
CA MET A 132 13.77 -7.74 11.18
C MET A 132 14.54 -7.14 12.37
N ALA A 133 14.55 -5.80 12.49
CA ALA A 133 15.33 -5.11 13.52
C ALA A 133 14.75 -5.29 14.93
N SER A 134 13.42 -5.42 15.07
CA SER A 134 12.80 -5.61 16.39
C SER A 134 12.78 -7.08 16.86
N GLY A 135 13.22 -8.03 16.03
CA GLY A 135 13.12 -9.46 16.34
C GLY A 135 11.69 -9.97 16.49
N ALA A 136 10.69 -9.30 15.90
CA ALA A 136 9.27 -9.61 16.10
C ALA A 136 8.87 -11.04 15.68
N LEU A 137 9.68 -11.69 14.84
CA LEU A 137 9.52 -13.08 14.40
C LEU A 137 10.25 -14.11 15.26
N ARG A 138 11.13 -13.69 16.19
CA ARG A 138 12.04 -14.56 16.95
C ARG A 138 11.42 -15.21 18.20
N GLY A 139 10.10 -15.23 18.33
CA GLY A 139 9.40 -15.89 19.43
C GLY A 139 8.65 -17.14 18.98
N ALA A 140 9.06 -18.31 19.47
CA ALA A 140 8.17 -19.42 19.79
C ALA A 140 8.51 -19.83 21.22
#